data_AF-A0A4R6EK32-F1
#
_entry.id   AF-A0A4R6EK32-F1
#
_cell.length_a   1.000
_cell.length_b   1.000
_cell.length_c   1.000
_cell.angle_alpha   90.00
_cell.angle_beta   90.00
_cell.angle_gamma   90.00
#
_symmetry.space_group_name_H-M   'P 1'
#
loop_
_entity.id
_entity.type
_entity.pdbx_description
1 polymer ?
#
loop_
_entity_poly.entity_id
_entity_poly.type
_entity_poly.pdbx_seq_one_letter_code
_entity_poly.pdbx_strand_id
1 'polypeptide(L)'
;MDPLDRLVPYYRAFQRLPFIARRMIYVAFFMACFVIGVKTGKYSVELGSSFLIAAWFGIVWSTGLWRLWKPLLIILAIVLRTQF
;
A
#
# COMPACT_ATOMS: atom_id res chain seq x y z
N MET A 1 29.81 12.30 -8.90
CA MET A 1 28.67 11.47 -9.34
C MET A 1 27.51 11.78 -8.43
N ASP A 2 26.45 12.35 -8.98
CA ASP A 2 25.29 12.68 -8.18
C ASP A 2 24.62 11.40 -7.64
N PRO A 3 24.15 11.39 -6.39
CA PRO A 3 23.42 10.26 -5.83
C PRO A 3 22.15 9.94 -6.64
N LEU A 4 21.59 10.94 -7.31
CA LEU A 4 20.47 10.77 -8.24
C LEU A 4 20.85 9.91 -9.44
N ASP A 5 22.01 10.13 -10.07
CA ASP A 5 22.45 9.36 -11.25
C ASP A 5 22.58 7.87 -10.96
N ARG A 6 22.93 7.51 -9.71
CA ARG A 6 22.99 6.12 -9.26
C ARG A 6 21.60 5.49 -9.09
N LEU A 7 20.57 6.27 -8.78
CA LEU A 7 19.20 5.79 -8.54
C LEU A 7 18.37 5.67 -9.83
N VAL A 8 18.66 6.47 -10.85
CA VAL A 8 17.98 6.42 -12.17
C VAL A 8 17.85 5.01 -12.76
N PRO A 9 18.91 4.18 -12.83
CA PRO A 9 18.79 2.84 -13.41
C PRO A 9 17.85 1.91 -12.61
N TYR A 10 17.87 1.99 -11.27
CA TYR A 10 16.98 1.20 -10.42
C TYR A 10 15.52 1.63 -10.57
N TYR A 11 15.27 2.95 -10.65
CA TYR A 11 13.94 3.48 -10.88
C TYR A 11 13.37 3.01 -12.23
N ARG A 12 14.17 3.06 -13.30
CA ARG A 12 13.77 2.55 -14.62
C ARG A 12 13.52 1.04 -14.61
N ALA A 13 14.34 0.27 -13.91
CA ALA A 13 14.13 -1.17 -13.75
C ALA A 13 12.82 -1.46 -12.99
N PHE A 14 12.52 -0.70 -11.95
CA PHE A 14 11.28 -0.82 -11.19
C PHE A 14 10.05 -0.49 -12.05
N GLN A 15 10.11 0.55 -12.89
CA GLN A 15 8.99 0.91 -13.77
C GLN A 15 8.67 -0.15 -14.82
N ARG A 16 9.69 -0.92 -15.27
CA ARG A 16 9.52 -2.01 -16.25
C ARG A 16 8.82 -3.24 -15.69
N LEU A 17 8.70 -3.36 -14.37
CA LEU A 17 8.05 -4.51 -13.74
C LEU A 17 6.55 -4.56 -14.06
N PRO A 18 5.97 -5.77 -14.18
CA PRO A 18 4.53 -5.93 -14.34
C PRO A 18 3.80 -5.32 -13.14
N PHE A 19 2.57 -4.85 -13.36
CA PHE A 19 1.78 -4.14 -12.35
C PHE A 19 1.74 -4.90 -11.02
N ILE A 20 1.56 -6.22 -11.06
CA ILE A 20 1.50 -7.10 -9.89
C ILE A 20 2.83 -7.09 -9.13
N ALA A 21 3.98 -7.20 -9.81
CA ALA A 21 5.29 -7.20 -9.17
C ALA A 21 5.59 -5.86 -8.47
N ARG A 22 5.25 -4.72 -9.09
CA ARG A 22 5.37 -3.41 -8.44
C ARG A 22 4.54 -3.33 -7.16
N ARG A 23 3.29 -3.84 -7.21
CA ARG A 23 2.41 -3.90 -6.04
C ARG A 23 2.97 -4.80 -4.93
N MET A 24 3.52 -5.96 -5.26
CA MET A 24 4.17 -6.83 -4.27
C MET A 24 5.34 -6.15 -3.57
N ILE A 25 6.16 -5.39 -4.31
CA ILE A 25 7.26 -4.62 -3.71
C ILE A 25 6.72 -3.55 -2.74
N TYR A 26 5.66 -2.84 -3.12
CA TYR A 26 5.03 -1.89 -2.20
C TYR A 26 4.44 -2.58 -0.96
N VAL A 27 3.78 -3.73 -1.12
CA VAL A 27 3.28 -4.51 0.02
C VAL A 27 4.44 -4.90 0.94
N ALA A 28 5.54 -5.44 0.40
CA ALA A 28 6.71 -5.81 1.17
C ALA A 28 7.32 -4.60 1.90
N PHE A 29 7.40 -3.46 1.23
CA PHE A 29 7.88 -2.21 1.83
C PHE A 29 7.00 -1.76 3.01
N PHE A 30 5.68 -1.70 2.83
CA PHE A 30 4.78 -1.31 3.91
C PHE A 30 4.69 -2.35 5.03
N MET A 31 4.87 -3.64 4.72
CA MET A 31 5.01 -4.69 5.73
C MET A 31 6.27 -4.47 6.58
N ALA A 32 7.39 -4.06 5.97
CA ALA A 32 8.58 -3.67 6.71
C ALA A 32 8.33 -2.43 7.58
N CYS A 33 7.65 -1.40 7.06
CA CYS A 33 7.22 -0.24 7.84
C CYS A 33 6.34 -0.64 9.04
N PHE A 34 5.46 -1.64 8.87
CA PHE A 34 4.64 -2.16 9.96
C PHE A 34 5.51 -2.78 11.06
N VAL A 35 6.44 -3.66 10.69
CA VAL A 35 7.38 -4.29 11.64
C VAL A 35 8.21 -3.24 12.38
N ILE A 36 8.68 -2.20 11.66
CA ILE A 36 9.40 -1.07 12.25
C ILE A 36 8.49 -0.32 13.21
N GLY A 37 7.26 0.00 12.84
CA GLY A 37 6.28 0.69 13.69
C GLY A 37 6.01 -0.05 14.99
N VAL A 38 5.82 -1.38 14.94
CA VAL A 38 5.67 -2.23 16.14
C VAL A 38 6.90 -2.15 17.05
N LYS A 39 8.10 -2.19 16.49
CA LYS A 39 9.35 -2.10 17.27
C LYS A 39 9.55 -0.70 17.86
N THR A 40 9.34 0.35 17.07
CA THR A 40 9.50 1.75 17.48
C THR A 40 8.44 2.17 18.51
N GLY A 41 7.25 1.57 18.47
CA GLY A 41 6.19 1.81 19.45
C GLY A 41 6.59 1.54 20.90
N LYS A 42 7.62 0.70 21.13
CA LYS A 42 8.19 0.46 22.46
C LYS A 42 8.99 1.64 23.01
N TYR A 43 9.52 2.49 22.13
CA TYR A 43 10.38 3.63 22.46
C TYR A 43 9.66 4.97 22.30
N SER A 44 8.73 5.05 21.35
CA SER A 44 7.89 6.23 21.09
C SER A 44 6.56 5.79 20.50
N VAL A 45 5.49 6.02 21.25
CA VAL A 45 4.12 5.69 20.82
C VAL A 45 3.69 6.54 19.62
N GLU A 46 4.09 7.81 19.57
CA GLU A 46 3.78 8.73 18.47
C GLU A 46 4.44 8.29 17.16
N LEU A 47 5.74 7.98 17.19
CA LEU A 47 6.44 7.47 16.00
C LEU A 47 5.94 6.09 15.60
N GLY A 48 5.73 5.19 16.56
CA GLY A 48 5.21 3.85 16.31
C GLY A 48 3.82 3.87 15.66
N SER A 49 2.90 4.66 16.21
CA SER A 49 1.54 4.83 15.66
C SER A 49 1.56 5.46 14.27
N SER A 50 2.41 6.46 14.02
CA SER A 50 2.59 7.07 12.70
C SER A 50 3.01 6.04 11.64
N PHE A 51 4.00 5.21 11.96
CA PHE A 51 4.46 4.14 11.07
C PHE A 51 3.40 3.06 10.85
N LEU A 52 2.66 2.70 11.89
CA LEU A 52 1.57 1.72 11.81
C LEU A 52 0.43 2.21 10.91
N ILE A 53 0.01 3.46 11.08
CA ILE A 53 -1.04 4.07 10.24
C ILE A 53 -0.57 4.11 8.78
N ALA A 54 0.64 4.63 8.53
CA ALA A 54 1.19 4.70 7.18
C ALA A 54 1.30 3.32 6.53
N ALA A 55 1.74 2.31 7.28
CA ALA A 55 1.83 0.93 6.81
C ALA A 55 0.46 0.34 6.47
N TRP A 56 -0.55 0.53 7.31
CA TRP A 56 -1.92 0.05 7.06
C TRP A 56 -2.50 0.65 5.79
N PHE A 57 -2.46 1.99 5.65
CA PHE A 57 -2.93 2.67 4.45
C PHE A 57 -2.15 2.21 3.21
N GLY A 58 -0.84 2.06 3.34
CA GLY A 58 0.03 1.58 2.27
C GLY A 58 -0.27 0.15 1.81
N ILE A 59 -0.54 -0.77 2.72
CA ILE A 59 -0.93 -2.16 2.40
C ILE A 59 -2.29 -2.20 1.71
N VAL A 60 -3.29 -1.47 2.24
CA VAL A 60 -4.63 -1.38 1.62
C VAL A 60 -4.56 -0.77 0.21
N TRP A 61 -3.74 0.25 0.04
CA TRP A 61 -3.51 0.86 -1.27
C TRP A 61 -2.83 -0.10 -2.24
N SER A 62 -1.84 -0.85 -1.76
CA SER A 62 -0.99 -1.75 -2.55
C SER A 62 -1.70 -3.03 -2.98
N THR A 63 -2.57 -3.57 -2.15
CA THR A 63 -3.40 -4.74 -2.46
C THR A 63 -4.48 -4.43 -3.49
N GLY A 64 -4.74 -3.16 -3.79
CA GLY A 64 -5.80 -2.77 -4.72
C GLY A 64 -7.20 -3.00 -4.14
N LEU A 65 -7.31 -3.21 -2.82
CA LEU A 65 -8.58 -3.37 -2.10
C LEU A 65 -9.52 -2.19 -2.34
N TRP A 66 -8.99 -0.99 -2.59
CA TRP A 66 -9.80 0.15 -3.02
C TRP A 66 -10.64 -0.18 -4.25
N ARG A 67 -10.17 -0.99 -5.21
CA ARG A 67 -10.97 -1.35 -6.40
C ARG A 67 -12.26 -2.13 -6.08
N LEU A 68 -12.38 -2.68 -4.87
CA LEU A 68 -13.59 -3.36 -4.40
C LEU A 68 -14.77 -2.40 -4.18
N TRP A 69 -14.56 -1.07 -4.20
CA TRP A 69 -15.67 -0.10 -4.15
C TRP A 69 -16.65 -0.28 -5.32
N LYS A 70 -16.15 -0.62 -6.52
CA LYS A 70 -16.97 -0.82 -7.72
C LYS A 70 -17.90 -2.03 -7.61
N PRO A 71 -17.41 -3.26 -7.32
CA PRO A 71 -18.30 -4.40 -7.12
C PRO A 71 -19.25 -4.22 -5.94
N LEU A 72 -18.83 -3.54 -4.86
CA LEU A 72 -19.72 -3.21 -3.75
C LEU A 72 -20.90 -2.33 -4.18
N LEU A 73 -20.66 -1.30 -5.00
CA LEU A 73 -21.74 -0.47 -5.54
C LEU A 73 -22.67 -1.23 -6.49
N ILE A 74 -22.14 -2.17 -7.29
CA ILE A 74 -22.96 -3.02 -8.16
C ILE A 74 -23.87 -3.91 -7.32
N ILE A 75 -23.33 -4.57 -6.28
CA ILE A 75 -24.12 -5.39 -5.36
C ILE A 75 -25.19 -4.54 -4.68
N LEU A 76 -24.82 -3.36 -4.17
CA LEU A 76 -25.74 -2.43 -3.54
C LEU A 76 -26.88 -2.01 -4.49
N ALA A 77 -26.56 -1.70 -5.74
CA ALA A 77 -27.55 -1.35 -6.76
C ALA A 77 -28.50 -2.52 -7.08
N ILE A 78 -27.99 -3.75 -7.15
CA ILE A 78 -28.81 -4.96 -7.33
C ILE A 78 -29.76 -5.14 -6.13
N VAL A 79 -29.25 -5.03 -4.90
CA VAL A 79 -30.05 -5.16 -3.68
C VAL A 79 -31.16 -4.10 -3.64
N LEU A 80 -30.83 -2.83 -3.89
CA LEU A 80 -31.81 -1.75 -3.98
C LEU A 80 -32.86 -2.03 -5.06
N ARG A 81 -32.45 -2.51 -6.23
CA ARG A 81 -33.38 -2.86 -7.33
C ARG A 81 -34.29 -4.04 -7.00
N THR A 82 -33.88 -4.97 -6.15
CA THR A 82 -34.72 -6.11 -5.75
C THR A 82 -35.67 -5.81 -4.58
N GLN A 83 -35.48 -4.69 -3.89
CA GLN A 83 -36.29 -4.28 -2.73
C GLN A 83 -37.40 -3.28 -3.10
N PHE A 84 -37.41 -2.78 -4.35
CA PHE A 84 -38.43 -1.90 -4.94
C PHE A 84 -39.06 -2.57 -6.16
#